data_AF-C4YYV0-F1
#
_entry.id   AF-C4YYV0-F1
#
_cell.length_a   1.000
_cell.length_b   1.000
_cell.length_c   1.000
_cell.angle_alpha   90.00
_cell.angle_beta   90.00
_cell.angle_gamma   90.00
#
_symmetry.space_group_name_H-M   'P 1'
#
loop_
_entity.id
_entity.type
_entity.pdbx_description
1 polymer ?
#
loop_
_entity_poly.entity_id
_entity_poly.type
_entity_poly.pdbx_seq_one_letter_code
_entity_poly.pdbx_strand_id
1 'polypeptide(L)'
;MDQCDGLSFVDSSSIEVCKRYRISMNKVFAGIAASSKTTKGWFYGLKLHLIINRAGGIVKASFSPGNKDDRKQLELIIKNLFDASFVLRCLNYG
;
A
#
# COMPACT_ATOMS: atom_id res chain seq x y z
N MET A 1 6.83 -10.20 10.36
CA MET A 1 5.82 -9.12 10.43
C MET A 1 5.48 -8.94 11.88
N ASP A 2 5.37 -7.68 12.32
CA ASP A 2 5.12 -7.34 13.71
C ASP A 2 3.61 -7.41 14.04
N GLN A 3 3.26 -7.39 15.32
CA GLN A 3 1.86 -7.45 15.78
C GLN A 3 1.24 -6.04 15.89
N CYS A 4 -0.09 -6.00 15.83
CA CYS A 4 -0.84 -4.78 16.06
C CYS A 4 -1.03 -4.53 17.56
N ASP A 5 -0.65 -3.35 18.05
CA ASP A 5 -0.69 -2.99 19.47
C ASP A 5 -1.96 -2.19 19.85
N GLY A 6 -3.06 -2.40 19.12
CA GLY A 6 -4.32 -1.66 19.31
C GLY A 6 -4.41 -0.31 18.62
N LEU A 7 -3.29 0.29 18.20
CA LEU A 7 -3.23 1.45 17.31
C LEU A 7 -2.13 1.23 16.26
N SER A 8 -2.45 1.50 15.00
CA SER A 8 -1.51 1.38 13.89
C SER A 8 -1.68 2.53 12.91
N PHE A 9 -0.58 2.94 12.31
CA PHE A 9 -0.52 4.00 11.32
C PHE A 9 -0.54 3.38 9.93
N VAL A 10 -1.26 4.03 9.02
CA VAL A 10 -1.32 3.65 7.62
C VAL A 10 -0.77 4.78 6.78
N ASP A 11 0.17 4.46 5.89
CA ASP A 11 0.65 5.41 4.89
C ASP A 11 0.72 4.78 3.50
N SER A 12 0.53 5.59 2.48
CA SER A 12 0.65 5.19 1.08
C SER A 12 1.68 6.05 0.36
N SER A 13 2.74 5.42 -0.13
CA SER A 13 3.83 6.09 -0.81
C SER A 13 3.90 5.68 -2.29
N SER A 14 4.01 6.65 -3.19
CA SER A 14 4.16 6.40 -4.63
C SER A 14 5.60 6.04 -4.97
N ILE A 15 5.79 4.96 -5.72
CA ILE A 15 7.08 4.46 -6.19
C ILE A 15 7.10 4.58 -7.71
N GLU A 16 7.86 5.54 -8.23
CA GLU A 16 8.09 5.67 -9.68
C GLU A 16 9.05 4.58 -10.16
N VAL A 17 8.59 3.71 -11.06
CA VAL A 17 9.41 2.61 -11.58
C VAL A 17 10.24 3.04 -12.79
N CYS A 18 9.75 4.01 -13.57
CA CYS A 18 10.49 4.63 -14.64
C CYS A 18 9.88 5.98 -15.06
N LYS A 19 10.70 6.81 -15.69
CA LYS A 19 10.25 8.06 -16.32
C LYS A 19 9.26 7.78 -17.45
N ARG A 20 8.31 8.70 -17.65
CA ARG A 20 7.20 8.57 -18.61
C ARG A 20 7.62 8.16 -20.03
N TYR A 21 8.71 8.72 -20.55
CA TYR A 21 9.17 8.43 -21.92
C TYR A 21 9.75 7.01 -22.09
N ARG A 22 9.98 6.27 -20.99
CA ARG A 22 10.47 4.88 -21.01
C ARG A 22 9.38 3.84 -20.73
N ILE A 23 8.12 4.25 -20.55
CA ILE A 23 7.02 3.31 -20.22
C ILE A 23 6.90 2.22 -21.29
N SER A 24 6.96 2.58 -22.58
CA SER A 24 6.87 1.62 -23.68
C SER A 24 8.02 0.59 -23.71
N MET A 25 9.15 0.91 -23.10
CA MET A 25 10.32 0.02 -23.00
C MET A 25 10.36 -0.75 -21.68
N ASN A 26 9.54 -0.39 -20.69
CA ASN A 26 9.50 -1.07 -19.40
C ASN A 26 8.71 -2.37 -19.52
N LYS A 27 9.42 -3.48 -19.70
CA LYS A 27 8.82 -4.83 -19.76
C LYS A 27 8.67 -5.49 -18.39
N VAL A 28 9.46 -5.07 -17.40
CA VAL A 28 9.51 -5.70 -16.06
C VAL A 28 8.23 -5.45 -15.28
N PHE A 29 7.71 -4.22 -15.33
CA PHE A 29 6.49 -3.84 -14.63
C PHE A 29 5.27 -3.72 -15.56
N ALA A 30 5.38 -4.21 -16.79
CA ALA A 30 4.28 -4.22 -17.74
C ALA A 30 3.09 -5.03 -17.17
N GLY A 31 1.90 -4.41 -17.13
CA GLY A 31 0.70 -5.01 -16.54
C GLY A 31 0.61 -4.93 -15.01
N ILE A 32 1.68 -4.53 -14.31
CA ILE A 32 1.71 -4.40 -12.84
C ILE A 32 1.69 -2.91 -12.44
N ALA A 33 2.56 -2.09 -13.05
CA ALA A 33 2.59 -0.66 -12.82
C ALA A 33 1.57 0.07 -13.68
N ALA A 34 1.08 1.20 -13.16
CA ALA A 34 0.12 2.05 -13.85
C ALA A 34 0.50 3.52 -13.74
N SER A 35 0.07 4.30 -14.73
CA SER A 35 0.21 5.75 -14.73
C SER A 35 -0.78 6.37 -13.75
N SER A 36 -0.31 7.32 -12.93
CA SER A 36 -1.15 8.03 -11.97
C SER A 36 -0.67 9.46 -11.76
N LYS A 37 -1.54 10.30 -11.22
CA LYS A 37 -1.29 11.72 -10.97
C LYS A 37 -1.17 11.97 -9.48
N THR A 38 -0.05 12.56 -9.09
CA THR A 38 0.18 13.09 -7.74
C THR A 38 0.19 14.61 -7.80
N THR A 39 0.26 15.27 -6.64
CA THR A 39 0.49 16.72 -6.55
C THR A 39 1.78 17.14 -7.25
N LYS A 40 2.80 16.26 -7.29
CA LYS A 40 4.08 16.53 -7.96
C LYS A 40 4.05 16.27 -9.48
N GLY A 41 2.93 15.81 -10.01
CA GLY A 41 2.77 15.51 -11.43
C GLY A 41 2.46 14.04 -11.70
N TRP A 42 2.65 13.65 -12.95
CA TRP A 42 2.37 12.30 -13.41
C TRP A 42 3.57 11.38 -13.20
N PHE A 43 3.31 10.18 -12.70
CA PHE A 43 4.30 9.12 -12.57
C PHE A 43 3.76 7.81 -13.17
N TYR A 44 4.66 6.90 -13.50
CA TYR A 44 4.32 5.51 -13.83
C TYR A 44 4.97 4.61 -12.80
N GLY A 45 4.16 3.81 -12.12
CA GLY A 45 4.68 2.97 -11.07
C GLY A 45 3.64 2.33 -10.19
N LEU A 46 4.06 2.10 -8.95
CA LEU A 46 3.30 1.40 -7.93
C LEU A 46 3.03 2.35 -6.77
N LYS A 47 2.06 2.00 -5.94
CA LYS A 47 1.91 2.56 -4.60
C LYS A 47 2.18 1.47 -3.59
N LEU A 48 3.02 1.79 -2.62
CA LEU A 48 3.28 0.98 -1.44
C LEU A 48 2.35 1.43 -0.33
N HIS A 49 1.60 0.50 0.23
CA HIS A 49 0.75 0.71 1.39
C HIS A 49 1.40 0.02 2.59
N LEU A 50 1.65 0.78 3.65
CA LEU A 50 2.28 0.28 4.87
C LEU A 50 1.32 0.40 6.05
N ILE A 51 1.27 -0.65 6.86
CA ILE A 51 0.67 -0.63 8.19
C ILE A 51 1.80 -0.83 9.19
N ILE A 52 1.95 0.15 10.08
CA ILE A 52 3.05 0.20 11.05
C ILE A 52 2.45 0.34 12.45
N ASN A 53 2.98 -0.40 13.42
CA ASN A 53 2.56 -0.24 14.82
C ASN A 53 3.21 1.00 15.46
N ARG A 54 2.90 1.26 16.72
CA ARG A 54 3.43 2.43 17.45
C ARG A 54 4.93 2.36 17.70
N ALA A 55 5.50 1.16 17.77
CA ALA A 55 6.93 0.94 17.96
C ALA A 55 7.73 1.11 16.65
N GLY A 56 7.06 1.36 15.51
CA GLY A 56 7.70 1.47 14.20
C GLY A 56 7.88 0.12 13.50
N GLY A 57 7.35 -0.96 14.07
CA GLY A 57 7.34 -2.29 13.47
C GLY A 57 6.37 -2.39 12.30
N ILE A 58 6.81 -3.02 11.21
CA ILE A 58 5.99 -3.23 10.02
C ILE A 58 5.05 -4.42 10.28
N VAL A 59 3.77 -4.11 10.42
CA VAL A 59 2.69 -5.09 10.56
C VAL A 59 2.39 -5.69 9.19
N LYS A 60 2.19 -4.84 8.17
CA LYS A 60 1.85 -5.31 6.82
C LYS A 60 2.31 -4.32 5.76
N ALA A 61 2.64 -4.86 4.59
CA ALA A 61 2.96 -4.09 3.41
C ALA A 61 2.20 -4.68 2.21
N SER A 62 1.73 -3.83 1.31
CA SER A 62 1.19 -4.27 0.03
C SER A 62 1.54 -3.29 -1.09
N PHE A 63 1.50 -3.80 -2.32
CA PHE A 63 1.70 -2.99 -3.50
C PHE A 63 0.42 -2.95 -4.33
N SER A 64 0.12 -1.79 -4.90
CA SER A 64 -0.92 -1.64 -5.91
C SER A 64 -0.39 -0.90 -7.13
N PRO A 65 -1.02 -1.08 -8.31
CA PRO A 65 -0.78 -0.21 -9.45
C PRO A 65 -1.04 1.26 -9.09
N GLY A 66 -0.29 2.19 -9.69
CA GLY A 66 -0.36 3.62 -9.38
C GLY A 66 -1.76 4.24 -9.47
N ASN A 67 -2.63 3.72 -10.34
CA ASN A 67 -3.96 4.28 -10.61
C ASN A 67 -5.07 3.77 -9.65
N LYS A 68 -4.74 2.90 -8.68
CA LYS A 68 -5.72 2.39 -7.72
C LYS A 68 -5.98 3.42 -6.61
N ASP A 69 -7.25 3.51 -6.21
CA ASP A 69 -7.69 4.27 -5.03
C ASP A 69 -7.16 3.59 -3.77
N ASP A 70 -6.48 4.37 -2.94
CA ASP A 70 -5.80 3.90 -1.74
C ASP A 70 -6.78 3.31 -0.72
N ARG A 71 -8.02 3.82 -0.66
CA ARG A 71 -9.06 3.32 0.25
C ARG A 71 -9.46 1.90 -0.07
N LYS A 72 -9.64 1.57 -1.36
CA LYS A 72 -10.01 0.23 -1.80
C LYS A 72 -8.88 -0.77 -1.55
N GLN A 73 -7.64 -0.33 -1.70
CA GLN A 73 -6.48 -1.17 -1.38
C GLN A 73 -6.35 -1.39 0.12
N LEU A 74 -6.56 -0.35 0.92
CA LEU A 74 -6.56 -0.46 2.37
C LEU A 74 -7.63 -1.44 2.88
N GLU A 75 -8.87 -1.36 2.37
CA GLU A 75 -9.93 -2.31 2.70
C GLU A 75 -9.53 -3.76 2.40
N LEU A 76 -8.84 -4.00 1.26
CA LEU A 76 -8.33 -5.33 0.92
C LEU A 76 -7.23 -5.79 1.88
N ILE A 77 -6.28 -4.91 2.21
CA ILE A 77 -5.17 -5.23 3.14
C ILE A 77 -5.71 -5.59 4.51
N ILE A 78 -6.70 -4.82 4.98
CA ILE A 78 -7.39 -4.99 6.26
C ILE A 78 -8.23 -6.27 6.28
N LYS A 79 -9.03 -6.55 5.23
CA LYS A 79 -9.77 -7.82 5.12
C LYS A 79 -8.83 -9.03 5.18
N ASN A 80 -7.76 -8.98 4.40
CA ASN A 80 -6.70 -10.00 4.42
C ASN A 80 -5.90 -10.04 5.74
N LEU A 81 -6.04 -9.04 6.62
CA LEU A 81 -5.45 -9.06 7.97
C LEU A 81 -6.39 -9.79 8.94
N PHE A 82 -7.70 -9.68 8.74
CA PHE A 82 -8.72 -10.28 9.60
C PHE A 82 -9.14 -11.72 9.22
N ASP A 83 -8.89 -12.16 7.98
CA ASP A 83 -9.19 -13.54 7.54
C ASP A 83 -8.23 -14.60 8.11
N ALA A 84 -7.08 -14.20 8.63
CA ALA A 84 -6.15 -15.08 9.35
C ALA A 84 -6.38 -14.93 10.86
N SER A 85 -7.41 -15.60 11.40
CA SER A 85 -7.61 -15.95 12.81
C SER A 85 -6.69 -15.26 13.84
N PHE A 86 -6.72 -13.93 13.96
CA PHE A 86 -5.98 -13.20 14.97
C PHE A 86 -6.73 -11.92 15.34
N VAL A 87 -7.75 -12.15 16.17
CA VAL A 87 -8.17 -11.29 17.27
C VAL A 87 -8.59 -9.87 16.88
N LEU A 88 -9.90 -9.65 16.79
CA LEU A 88 -10.74 -8.72 17.58
C LEU A 88 -10.09 -7.69 18.57
N ARG A 89 -8.87 -7.20 18.37
CA ARG A 89 -8.16 -6.30 19.30
C ARG A 89 -7.78 -4.93 18.72
N CYS A 90 -7.88 -4.74 17.41
CA CYS A 90 -7.60 -3.44 16.79
C CYS A 90 -8.78 -2.44 16.82
N LEU A 91 -9.98 -2.86 17.22
CA LEU A 91 -11.18 -2.00 17.18
C LEU A 91 -11.99 -1.97 18.48
N ASN A 92 -11.45 -2.47 19.59
CA ASN A 92 -12.08 -2.20 20.89
C ASN A 92 -11.59 -0.85 21.41
N TYR A 93 -12.28 0.20 20.96
CA TYR A 93 -12.35 1.47 21.66
C TYR A 93 -12.78 1.21 23.11
N GLY A 94 -11.91 1.53 24.04
CA GLY A 94 -12.23 1.85 25.44
C GLY A 94 -11.76 3.27 25.68
#